data_AF-A0A523RH36-F1
#
_entry.id   AF-A0A523RH36-F1
#
_cell.length_a   1.000
_cell.length_b   1.000
_cell.length_c   1.000
_cell.angle_alpha   90.00
_cell.angle_beta   90.00
_cell.angle_gamma   90.00
#
_symmetry.space_group_name_H-M   'P 1'
#
loop_
_entity.id
_entity.type
_entity.pdbx_description
1 polymer ?
#
loop_
_entity_poly.entity_id
_entity_poly.type
_entity_poly.pdbx_seq_one_letter_code
_entity_poly.pdbx_strand_id
1 'polypeptide(L)'
;DAETFNIKELSKRLKSYEEIKEVLYWQEHMTDNITLFMSDSCDKCDVMILFCSESARSSDAVDKEWTAADMMGKPIIPVFLNSDHIPPLLRSRLGFEFDLMDFEKNVVQIYNLILKKCGRRVN
;
A
#
# COMPACT_ATOMS: atom_id res chain seq x y z
N ASP A 1 -11.62 -4.22 3.84
CA ASP A 1 -10.48 -3.40 3.40
C ASP A 1 -10.79 -2.45 2.27
N ALA A 2 -11.10 -2.95 1.06
CA ALA A 2 -11.36 -2.10 -0.12
C ALA A 2 -12.35 -0.96 0.11
N GLU A 3 -13.51 -1.25 0.70
CA GLU A 3 -14.53 -0.25 1.03
C GLU A 3 -14.10 0.63 2.20
N THR A 4 -13.62 0.03 3.29
CA THR A 4 -13.21 0.73 4.52
C THR A 4 -12.16 1.81 4.28
N PHE A 5 -11.15 1.50 3.46
CA PHE A 5 -10.08 2.45 3.12
C PHE A 5 -10.35 3.21 1.81
N ASN A 6 -11.51 2.96 1.18
CA ASN A 6 -11.87 3.50 -0.13
C ASN A 6 -10.72 3.36 -1.16
N ILE A 7 -10.14 2.15 -1.25
CA ILE A 7 -8.90 1.88 -2.00
C ILE A 7 -9.05 2.24 -3.48
N LYS A 8 -10.26 2.05 -4.03
CA LYS A 8 -10.58 2.40 -5.43
C LYS A 8 -10.49 3.91 -5.70
N GLU A 9 -11.07 4.74 -4.83
CA GLU A 9 -10.94 6.18 -5.02
C GLU A 9 -9.51 6.63 -4.71
N LEU A 10 -8.87 6.03 -3.70
CA LEU A 10 -7.49 6.34 -3.35
C LEU A 10 -6.53 6.04 -4.51
N SER A 11 -6.68 4.90 -5.18
CA SER A 11 -5.86 4.53 -6.34
C SER A 11 -6.03 5.53 -7.48
N LYS A 12 -7.27 5.94 -7.77
CA LYS A 12 -7.59 6.96 -8.77
C LYS A 12 -6.98 8.31 -8.43
N ARG A 13 -7.06 8.75 -7.18
CA ARG A 13 -6.48 10.03 -6.72
C ARG A 13 -4.96 9.99 -6.75
N LEU A 14 -4.33 8.90 -6.30
CA LEU A 14 -2.88 8.74 -6.39
C LEU A 14 -2.38 8.74 -7.83
N LYS A 15 -3.10 8.10 -8.75
CA LYS A 15 -2.78 8.08 -10.19
C LYS A 15 -2.91 9.46 -10.86
N SER A 16 -3.56 10.42 -10.22
CA SER A 16 -3.68 11.79 -10.75
C SER A 16 -2.43 12.65 -10.53
N TYR A 17 -1.52 12.24 -9.64
CA TYR A 17 -0.24 12.91 -9.43
C TYR A 17 0.76 12.50 -10.52
N GLU A 18 1.41 13.47 -11.16
CA GLU A 18 2.35 13.25 -12.28
C GLU A 18 3.57 12.42 -11.88
N GLU A 19 3.94 12.46 -10.60
CA GLU A 19 5.04 11.73 -10.01
C GLU A 19 4.76 10.22 -9.88
N ILE A 20 3.48 9.83 -9.85
CA ILE A 20 3.02 8.45 -9.75
C ILE A 20 2.66 7.95 -11.15
N LYS A 21 3.60 7.23 -11.77
CA LYS A 21 3.44 6.69 -13.13
C LYS A 21 2.33 5.65 -13.22
N GLU A 22 2.22 4.81 -12.21
CA GLU A 22 1.32 3.68 -12.19
C GLU A 22 0.90 3.36 -10.75
N VAL A 23 -0.37 2.96 -10.60
CA VAL A 23 -0.90 2.41 -9.35
C VAL A 23 -1.50 1.06 -9.72
N LEU A 24 -0.94 -0.01 -9.15
CA LEU A 24 -1.43 -1.36 -9.35
C LEU A 24 -2.30 -1.75 -8.15
N TYR A 25 -3.57 -2.05 -8.43
CA TYR A 25 -4.54 -2.51 -7.45
C TYR A 25 -5.14 -3.87 -7.84
N TRP A 26 -4.92 -4.87 -6.99
CA TRP A 26 -5.25 -6.27 -7.27
C TRP A 26 -6.72 -6.55 -7.64
N GLN A 27 -7.68 -5.77 -7.12
CA GLN A 27 -9.10 -5.99 -7.44
C GLN A 27 -9.50 -5.49 -8.84
N GLU A 28 -8.72 -4.60 -9.46
CA GLU A 28 -9.05 -4.03 -10.78
C GLU A 28 -8.27 -4.67 -11.94
N HIS A 29 -7.19 -5.40 -11.68
CA HIS A 29 -6.27 -5.92 -12.71
C HIS A 29 -6.30 -7.44 -12.91
N MET A 30 -7.37 -8.13 -12.50
CA MET A 30 -7.42 -9.59 -12.65
C MET A 30 -7.52 -10.05 -14.12
N THR A 31 -6.48 -10.76 -14.55
CA THR A 31 -6.56 -11.91 -15.45
C THR A 31 -5.91 -13.13 -14.75
N ASP A 32 -6.77 -14.02 -14.25
CA ASP A 32 -6.59 -15.45 -13.92
C ASP A 32 -5.40 -15.97 -13.08
N ASN A 33 -4.37 -15.20 -12.72
CA ASN A 33 -3.27 -15.74 -11.91
C ASN A 33 -2.68 -14.74 -10.90
N ILE A 34 -3.13 -14.85 -9.65
CA ILE A 34 -2.68 -14.05 -8.51
C ILE A 34 -1.15 -14.12 -8.30
N THR A 35 -0.52 -15.27 -8.57
CA THR A 35 0.92 -15.48 -8.37
C THR A 35 1.76 -14.72 -9.40
N LEU A 36 1.29 -14.65 -10.66
CA LEU A 36 1.92 -13.86 -11.72
C LEU A 36 1.78 -12.36 -11.43
N PHE A 37 0.59 -11.92 -11.00
CA PHE A 37 0.38 -10.55 -10.58
C PHE A 37 1.30 -10.16 -9.42
N MET A 38 1.46 -11.03 -8.41
CA MET A 38 2.31 -10.77 -7.25
C MET A 38 3.81 -10.70 -7.63
N SER A 39 4.30 -11.63 -8.44
CA SER A 39 5.67 -11.64 -8.95
C SER A 39 5.97 -10.39 -9.80
N ASP A 40 5.11 -10.11 -10.78
CA ASP A 40 5.33 -9.01 -11.73
C ASP A 40 5.12 -7.64 -11.10
N SER A 41 4.15 -7.50 -10.19
CA SER A 41 3.83 -6.21 -9.56
C SER A 41 4.88 -5.83 -8.52
N CYS A 42 5.39 -6.79 -7.73
CA CYS A 42 6.44 -6.49 -6.76
C CYS A 42 7.73 -6.02 -7.41
N ASP A 43 8.09 -6.58 -8.58
CA ASP A 43 9.28 -6.16 -9.31
C ASP A 43 9.12 -4.75 -9.90
N LYS A 44 7.95 -4.47 -10.51
CA LYS A 44 7.65 -3.19 -11.20
C LYS A 44 7.40 -2.03 -10.25
N CYS A 45 6.97 -2.28 -9.01
CA CYS A 45 6.64 -1.23 -8.05
C CYS A 45 7.89 -0.72 -7.30
N ASP A 46 7.93 0.60 -7.10
CA ASP A 46 8.95 1.26 -6.26
C ASP A 46 8.59 1.20 -4.77
N VAL A 47 7.30 1.15 -4.44
CA VAL A 47 6.76 1.19 -3.06
C VAL A 47 5.50 0.32 -2.98
N MET A 48 5.33 -0.40 -1.89
CA MET A 48 4.11 -1.12 -1.55
C MET A 48 3.32 -0.38 -0.47
N ILE A 49 2.01 -0.24 -0.66
CA ILE A 49 1.08 0.23 0.38
C ILE A 49 0.37 -0.99 0.96
N LEU A 50 0.53 -1.23 2.26
CA LEU A 50 -0.09 -2.36 2.95
C LEU A 50 -1.22 -1.86 3.85
N PHE A 51 -2.48 -2.14 3.48
CA PHE A 51 -3.63 -1.86 4.32
C PHE A 51 -3.74 -2.91 5.44
N CYS A 52 -3.47 -2.50 6.67
CA CYS A 52 -3.44 -3.34 7.85
C CYS A 52 -4.79 -3.28 8.56
N SER A 53 -5.50 -4.40 8.49
CA SER A 53 -6.76 -4.66 9.17
C SER A 53 -6.74 -6.09 9.73
N GLU A 54 -7.76 -6.45 10.49
CA GLU A 54 -7.91 -7.82 10.98
C GLU A 54 -8.02 -8.84 9.84
N SER A 55 -8.73 -8.51 8.75
CA SER A 55 -8.83 -9.41 7.58
C SER A 55 -7.51 -9.57 6.84
N ALA A 56 -6.76 -8.49 6.67
CA ALA A 56 -5.44 -8.53 6.05
C ALA A 56 -4.45 -9.35 6.89
N ARG A 57 -4.52 -9.22 8.22
CA ARG A 57 -3.67 -9.96 9.18
C ARG A 57 -3.88 -11.47 9.12
N SER A 58 -5.09 -11.93 8.83
CA SER A 58 -5.42 -13.36 8.72
C SER A 58 -5.30 -13.93 7.30
N SER A 59 -4.88 -13.13 6.32
CA SER A 59 -4.84 -13.54 4.92
C SER A 59 -3.47 -14.06 4.51
N ASP A 60 -3.37 -15.36 4.24
CA ASP A 60 -2.13 -15.99 3.73
C ASP A 60 -1.62 -15.35 2.43
N ALA A 61 -2.53 -14.87 1.58
CA ALA A 61 -2.17 -14.22 0.32
C ALA A 61 -1.50 -12.87 0.58
N VAL A 62 -2.09 -12.05 1.47
CA VAL A 62 -1.52 -10.76 1.87
C VAL A 62 -0.20 -10.97 2.59
N ASP A 63 -0.12 -11.97 3.46
CA ASP A 63 1.10 -12.29 4.21
C ASP A 63 2.29 -12.62 3.29
N LYS A 64 2.05 -13.47 2.29
CA LYS A 64 3.05 -13.80 1.26
C LYS A 64 3.46 -12.58 0.44
N GLU A 65 2.52 -11.70 0.11
CA GLU A 65 2.77 -10.52 -0.73
C GLU A 65 3.70 -9.52 -0.05
N TRP A 66 3.35 -9.07 1.16
CA TRP A 66 4.18 -8.08 1.84
C TRP A 66 5.52 -8.68 2.29
N THR A 67 5.56 -9.97 2.63
CA THR A 67 6.81 -10.67 2.95
C THR A 67 7.73 -10.72 1.74
N ALA A 68 7.20 -11.02 0.54
CA ALA A 68 8.01 -11.03 -0.69
C ALA A 68 8.57 -9.64 -1.01
N ALA A 69 7.73 -8.59 -0.92
CA ALA A 69 8.18 -7.21 -1.09
C ALA A 69 9.29 -6.84 -0.09
N ASP A 70 9.15 -7.28 1.17
CA ASP A 70 10.16 -7.04 2.20
C ASP A 70 11.49 -7.72 1.90
N MET A 71 11.44 -9.00 1.50
CA MET A 71 12.61 -9.78 1.10
C MET A 71 13.33 -9.19 -0.12
N MET A 72 12.59 -8.54 -1.03
CA MET A 72 13.14 -7.80 -2.17
C MET A 72 13.70 -6.43 -1.81
N GLY A 73 13.63 -6.01 -0.54
CA GLY A 73 14.06 -4.69 -0.08
C GLY A 73 13.15 -3.56 -0.56
N LYS A 74 11.93 -3.86 -0.99
CA LYS A 74 10.97 -2.85 -1.44
C LYS A 74 10.44 -2.08 -0.22
N PRO A 75 10.39 -0.74 -0.26
CA PRO A 75 9.75 0.05 0.78
C PRO A 75 8.28 -0.32 0.95
N ILE A 76 7.86 -0.62 2.18
CA ILE A 76 6.46 -0.87 2.54
C ILE A 76 5.97 0.27 3.42
N ILE A 77 4.78 0.79 3.12
CA ILE A 77 4.04 1.78 3.91
C ILE A 77 2.82 1.09 4.52
N PRO A 78 2.84 0.75 5.83
CA PRO A 78 1.66 0.29 6.54
C PRO A 78 0.62 1.41 6.66
N VAL A 79 -0.61 1.16 6.24
CA VAL A 79 -1.78 2.04 6.43
C VAL A 79 -2.77 1.32 7.33
N PHE A 80 -3.16 1.90 8.46
CA PHE A 80 -3.92 1.17 9.48
C PHE A 80 -4.97 2.04 10.17
N LEU A 81 -6.02 1.41 10.70
CA LEU A 81 -6.93 2.05 11.66
C LEU A 81 -6.56 1.74 13.11
N ASN A 82 -5.89 0.61 13.33
CA ASN A 82 -5.34 0.22 14.62
C ASN A 82 -3.94 -0.35 14.37
N SER A 83 -2.95 0.21 15.08
CA SER A 83 -1.55 -0.19 14.96
C SER A 83 -1.29 -1.66 15.34
N ASP A 84 -2.18 -2.29 16.12
CA ASP A 84 -2.07 -3.70 16.46
C ASP A 84 -2.17 -4.63 15.25
N HIS A 85 -2.88 -4.19 14.20
CA HIS A 85 -3.01 -4.94 12.96
C HIS A 85 -1.75 -4.88 12.07
N ILE A 86 -0.77 -4.03 12.41
CA ILE A 86 0.48 -3.96 11.66
C ILE A 86 1.29 -5.23 11.96
N PRO A 87 1.77 -5.95 10.91
CA PRO A 87 2.64 -7.10 11.09
C PRO A 87 3.85 -6.75 11.97
N PRO A 88 4.23 -7.60 12.95
CA PRO A 88 5.30 -7.29 13.90
C PRO A 88 6.62 -6.82 13.25
N LEU A 89 7.00 -7.41 12.11
CA LEU A 89 8.20 -7.04 11.36
C LEU A 89 8.16 -5.62 10.76
N LEU A 90 6.96 -5.07 10.59
CA LEU A 90 6.74 -3.74 10.01
C LEU A 90 6.43 -2.67 11.06
N ARG A 91 6.17 -3.03 12.33
CA ARG A 91 5.79 -2.09 13.41
C ARG A 91 6.84 -1.01 13.68
N SER A 92 8.12 -1.30 13.46
CA SER A 92 9.20 -0.31 13.63
C SER A 92 9.31 0.68 12.48
N ARG A 93 8.55 0.49 11.39
CA ARG A 93 8.58 1.33 10.20
C ARG A 93 7.58 2.48 10.33
N LEU A 94 7.89 3.59 9.68
CA LEU A 94 6.95 4.70 9.51
C LEU A 94 5.72 4.21 8.73
N GLY A 95 4.58 4.08 9.41
CA GLY A 95 3.27 3.85 8.84
C GLY A 95 2.36 5.07 8.97
N PHE A 96 1.13 4.94 8.49
CA PHE A 96 0.12 5.98 8.47
C PHE A 96 -1.19 5.49 9.09
N GLU A 97 -1.70 6.22 10.07
CA GLU A 97 -3.01 5.97 10.64
C GLU A 97 -4.08 6.65 9.79
N PHE A 98 -4.98 5.85 9.22
CA PHE A 98 -5.98 6.31 8.27
C PHE A 98 -7.13 7.03 8.98
N ASP A 99 -7.46 8.23 8.52
CA ASP A 99 -8.51 9.06 9.09
C ASP A 99 -9.83 8.85 8.34
N LEU A 100 -10.78 8.11 8.92
CA LEU A 100 -12.06 7.82 8.27
C LEU A 100 -12.90 9.09 8.02
N MET A 101 -12.59 10.20 8.69
CA MET A 101 -13.33 11.46 8.56
C MET A 101 -12.69 12.44 7.58
N ASP A 102 -11.44 12.19 7.15
CA ASP A 102 -10.68 13.10 6.28
C ASP A 102 -9.90 12.34 5.20
N PHE A 103 -10.63 11.94 4.16
CA PHE A 103 -10.06 11.19 3.05
C PHE A 103 -9.02 11.98 2.25
N GLU A 104 -9.19 13.29 2.09
CA GLU A 104 -8.24 14.13 1.35
C GLU A 104 -6.90 14.21 2.08
N LYS A 105 -6.92 14.38 3.40
CA LYS A 105 -5.71 14.28 4.23
C LYS A 105 -5.04 12.93 4.06
N ASN A 106 -5.78 11.83 4.01
CA ASN A 106 -5.21 10.49 3.78
C ASN A 106 -4.48 10.40 2.44
N VAL A 107 -5.11 10.88 1.36
CA VAL A 107 -4.49 10.90 0.02
C VAL A 107 -3.17 11.68 0.05
N VAL A 108 -3.17 12.89 0.61
CA VAL A 108 -1.99 13.75 0.68
C VAL A 108 -0.87 13.12 1.52
N GLN A 109 -1.19 12.53 2.67
CA GLN A 109 -0.19 11.91 3.53
C GLN A 109 0.42 10.65 2.91
N ILE A 110 -0.41 9.81 2.30
CA ILE A 110 0.06 8.62 1.58
C ILE A 110 0.95 9.04 0.41
N TYR A 111 0.54 10.04 -0.38
CA TYR A 111 1.33 10.61 -1.46
C TYR A 111 2.71 11.09 -0.98
N ASN A 112 2.76 11.88 0.08
CA ASN A 112 4.01 12.39 0.65
C ASN A 112 4.92 11.26 1.15
N LEU A 113 4.36 10.21 1.74
CA LEU A 113 5.11 9.03 2.17
C LEU A 113 5.70 8.27 0.97
N ILE A 114 4.94 8.11 -0.12
CA ILE A 114 5.45 7.49 -1.36
C ILE A 114 6.66 8.28 -1.88
N LEU A 115 6.53 9.60 -2.03
CA LEU A 115 7.64 10.44 -2.51
C LEU A 115 8.89 10.30 -1.63
N LYS A 116 8.71 10.36 -0.31
CA LYS A 116 9.80 10.21 0.67
C LYS A 116 10.49 8.86 0.54
N LYS A 117 9.73 7.77 0.33
CA LYS A 117 10.29 6.42 0.16
C LYS A 117 10.98 6.22 -1.19
N CYS A 118 10.54 6.91 -2.23
CA CYS A 118 11.20 6.95 -3.53
C CYS A 118 12.41 7.92 -3.59
N GLY A 119 12.80 8.54 -2.48
CA GLY A 119 13.93 9.47 -2.42
C GLY A 119 13.67 10.82 -3.10
N ARG A 120 12.41 11.16 -3.40
CA ARG A 120 12.03 12.46 -3.95
C ARG A 120 11.77 13.43 -2.80
N ARG A 121 12.44 14.59 -2.83
CA ARG A 121 12.21 15.65 -1.84
C ARG A 121 10.85 16.30 -2.12
N VAL A 122 10.00 16.32 -1.11
CA VAL A 122 8.79 17.16 -1.10
C VAL A 122 9.27 18.58 -0.80
N ASN A 123 9.07 19.51 -1.73
CA ASN A 123 9.38 20.93 -1.54
C ASN A 123 8.28 21.63 -0.74
#